data_AF-A0A950QJ48-F1
#
_entry.id   AF-A0A950QJ48-F1
#
_cell.length_a   1.000
_cell.length_b   1.000
_cell.length_c   1.000
_cell.angle_alpha   90.00
_cell.angle_beta   90.00
_cell.angle_gamma   90.00
#
_symmetry.space_group_name_H-M   'P 1'
#
loop_
_entity.id
_entity.type
_entity.pdbx_description
1 polymer ?
#
loop_
_entity_poly.entity_id
_entity_poly.type
_entity_poly.pdbx_seq_one_letter_code
_entity_poly.pdbx_strand_id
1 'polypeptide(L)'
;MAIKTLEEYDDGSAVLIDARQMASSRRRILVAGTIGTAIEWYDFFIYGLIAPLVFDQLFFPKFDQLTAAIAVFATFAVGFLARPFGGLVFGHFGDRLGRRSVLLCTLLMM
;
A
#
# COMPACT_ATOMS: atom_id res chain seq x y z
N MET A 1 44.27 30.24 -19.30
CA MET A 1 44.21 28.89 -18.67
C MET A 1 43.35 28.84 -17.40
N ALA A 2 42.62 29.91 -17.01
CA ALA A 2 41.88 29.96 -15.74
C ALA A 2 40.34 29.93 -15.88
N ILE A 3 39.78 29.78 -17.08
CA ILE A 3 38.33 29.81 -17.32
C ILE A 3 37.73 28.39 -17.34
N LYS A 4 38.55 27.36 -17.53
CA LYS A 4 38.09 25.96 -17.68
C LYS A 4 37.74 25.26 -16.35
N THR A 5 38.04 25.88 -15.20
CA THR A 5 37.88 25.28 -13.86
C THR A 5 36.58 25.66 -13.16
N LEU A 6 35.81 26.65 -13.65
CA LEU A 6 34.56 27.09 -13.00
C LEU A 6 33.33 26.35 -13.55
N GLU A 7 33.31 25.96 -14.82
CA GLU A 7 32.27 25.07 -15.38
C GLU A 7 32.33 23.65 -14.80
N GLU A 8 33.54 23.15 -14.54
CA GLU A 8 33.76 21.80 -13.97
C GLU A 8 33.45 21.74 -12.46
N TYR A 9 33.51 22.88 -11.76
CA TYR A 9 33.12 23.00 -10.34
C TYR A 9 31.60 23.08 -10.15
N ASP A 10 30.88 23.72 -11.07
CA ASP A 10 29.43 23.88 -11.04
C ASP A 10 28.70 22.57 -11.42
N ASP A 11 29.15 21.89 -12.48
CA ASP A 11 28.56 20.64 -12.98
C ASP A 11 28.66 19.48 -11.97
N GLY A 12 29.84 19.30 -11.35
CA GLY A 12 30.02 18.27 -10.32
C GLY A 12 29.11 18.48 -9.10
N SER A 13 28.92 19.72 -8.66
CA SER A 13 28.08 20.04 -7.51
C SER A 13 26.58 19.85 -7.81
N ALA A 14 26.13 20.22 -9.00
CA ALA A 14 24.75 20.03 -9.45
C ALA A 14 24.39 18.54 -9.55
N VAL A 15 25.30 17.72 -10.11
CA VAL A 15 25.13 16.26 -10.20
C VAL A 15 25.07 15.61 -8.82
N LEU A 16 25.90 16.05 -7.85
CA LEU A 16 25.86 15.50 -6.49
C LEU A 16 24.58 15.90 -5.73
N ILE A 17 24.05 17.10 -5.95
CA ILE A 17 22.79 17.56 -5.36
C ILE A 17 21.63 16.75 -5.91
N ASP A 18 21.54 16.55 -7.22
CA ASP A 18 20.47 15.76 -7.85
C ASP A 18 20.53 14.29 -7.41
N ALA A 19 21.72 13.68 -7.35
CA ALA A 19 21.90 12.32 -6.85
C ALA A 19 21.45 12.15 -5.39
N ARG A 20 21.79 13.10 -4.52
CA ARG A 20 21.33 13.13 -3.11
C ARG A 20 19.82 13.34 -3.01
N GLN A 21 19.24 14.20 -3.84
CA GLN A 21 17.82 14.49 -3.87
C GLN A 21 17.01 13.30 -4.38
N MET A 22 17.49 12.59 -5.40
CA MET A 22 16.93 11.33 -5.89
C MET A 22 17.03 10.21 -4.84
N ALA A 23 18.17 10.09 -4.14
CA ALA A 23 18.35 9.10 -3.08
C ALA A 23 17.41 9.36 -1.89
N SER A 24 17.27 10.61 -1.46
CA SER A 24 16.31 11.04 -0.43
C SER A 24 14.87 10.73 -0.84
N SER A 25 14.51 11.04 -2.09
CA SER A 25 13.18 10.79 -2.65
C SER A 25 12.85 9.29 -2.74
N ARG A 26 13.80 8.45 -3.17
CA ARG A 26 13.65 6.99 -3.16
C ARG A 26 13.42 6.44 -1.76
N ARG A 27 14.20 6.88 -0.77
CA ARG A 27 14.02 6.46 0.62
C ARG A 27 12.63 6.83 1.13
N ARG A 28 12.15 8.03 0.81
CA ARG A 28 10.79 8.47 1.20
C ARG A 28 9.70 7.60 0.56
N ILE A 29 9.83 7.27 -0.72
CA ILE A 29 8.86 6.42 -1.44
C ILE A 29 8.84 5.01 -0.85
N LEU A 30 10.01 4.42 -0.57
CA LEU A 30 10.11 3.11 0.05
C LEU A 30 9.44 3.09 1.44
N VAL A 31 9.77 4.07 2.30
CA VAL A 31 9.18 4.17 3.63
C VAL A 31 7.66 4.35 3.56
N ALA A 32 7.17 5.24 2.69
CA ALA A 32 5.73 5.43 2.51
C ALA A 32 5.02 4.17 2.02
N GLY A 33 5.64 3.43 1.09
CA GLY A 33 5.12 2.14 0.63
C GLY A 33 5.05 1.10 1.75
N THR A 34 6.13 0.94 2.52
CA THR A 34 6.16 -0.01 3.64
C THR A 34 5.12 0.33 4.71
N ILE A 35 4.95 1.61 5.05
CA ILE A 35 3.94 2.04 6.03
C ILE A 35 2.54 1.75 5.48
N GLY A 36 2.26 2.08 4.22
CA GLY A 36 0.98 1.77 3.58
C GLY A 36 0.67 0.27 3.64
N THR A 37 1.63 -0.58 3.27
CA THR A 37 1.49 -2.03 3.37
C THR A 37 1.24 -2.48 4.81
N ALA A 38 1.93 -1.91 5.80
CA ALA A 38 1.71 -2.25 7.20
C ALA A 38 0.29 -1.91 7.67
N ILE A 39 -0.26 -0.77 7.26
CA ILE A 39 -1.64 -0.36 7.58
C ILE A 39 -2.66 -1.31 6.94
N GLU A 40 -2.48 -1.67 5.67
CA GLU A 40 -3.35 -2.64 4.98
C GLU A 40 -3.34 -4.02 5.65
N TRP A 41 -2.18 -4.45 6.17
CA TRP A 41 -2.09 -5.68 6.94
C TRP A 41 -2.70 -5.56 8.33
N TYR A 42 -2.53 -4.42 8.99
CA TYR A 42 -3.08 -4.17 10.32
C TYR A 42 -4.61 -4.31 10.33
N ASP A 43 -5.30 -3.60 9.43
CA ASP A 43 -6.76 -3.65 9.34
C ASP A 43 -7.26 -5.07 9.05
N PHE A 44 -6.63 -5.75 8.09
CA PHE A 44 -7.01 -7.10 7.71
C PHE A 44 -6.80 -8.14 8.82
N PHE A 45 -5.72 -8.00 9.59
CA PHE A 45 -5.46 -8.86 10.75
C PHE A 45 -6.50 -8.65 11.83
N ILE A 46 -6.81 -7.40 12.17
CA ILE A 46 -7.82 -7.09 13.18
C ILE A 46 -9.19 -7.61 12.75
N TYR A 47 -9.58 -7.39 11.49
CA TYR A 47 -10.82 -7.92 10.96
C TYR A 47 -10.86 -9.44 11.07
N GLY A 48 -9.80 -10.14 10.63
CA GLY A 48 -9.73 -11.60 10.69
C GLY A 48 -9.78 -12.17 12.11
N LEU A 49 -9.24 -11.46 13.09
CA LEU A 49 -9.30 -11.85 14.51
C LEU A 49 -10.71 -11.66 15.08
N ILE A 50 -11.36 -10.54 14.78
CA ILE A 50 -12.68 -10.20 15.35
C ILE A 50 -13.82 -10.95 14.64
N ALA A 51 -13.62 -11.26 13.36
CA ALA A 51 -14.60 -11.91 12.49
C ALA A 51 -15.36 -13.07 13.14
N PRO A 52 -14.70 -14.17 13.55
CA PRO A 52 -15.40 -15.31 14.15
C PRO A 52 -15.90 -15.06 15.59
N LEU A 53 -15.43 -14.01 16.26
CA LEU A 53 -15.83 -13.69 17.64
C LEU A 53 -17.10 -12.84 17.71
N VAL A 54 -17.36 -12.01 16.70
CA VAL A 54 -18.43 -11.00 16.73
C VAL A 54 -19.35 -11.11 15.51
N PHE A 55 -18.82 -11.43 14.33
CA PHE A 55 -19.58 -11.36 13.08
C PHE A 55 -20.38 -12.63 12.77
N ASP A 56 -20.06 -13.75 13.42
CA ASP A 56 -20.75 -15.03 13.25
C ASP A 56 -22.23 -14.89 13.63
N GLN A 57 -22.53 -14.37 14.82
CA GLN A 57 -23.89 -14.15 15.30
C GLN A 57 -24.54 -12.91 14.69
N LEU A 58 -23.76 -11.91 14.32
CA LEU A 58 -24.29 -10.66 13.77
C LEU A 58 -24.80 -10.83 12.34
N PHE A 59 -24.05 -11.52 11.49
CA PHE A 59 -24.39 -11.71 10.07
C PHE A 59 -25.02 -13.06 9.76
N PHE A 60 -24.77 -14.09 10.58
CA PHE A 60 -25.30 -15.45 10.39
C PHE A 60 -26.03 -16.01 11.62
N PRO A 61 -27.01 -15.30 12.21
CA PRO A 61 -27.68 -15.69 13.46
C PRO A 61 -28.51 -16.99 13.37
N LYS A 62 -28.83 -17.45 12.15
CA LYS A 62 -29.64 -18.66 11.92
C LYS A 62 -28.82 -19.94 11.80
N PHE A 63 -27.50 -19.83 11.73
CA PHE A 63 -26.59 -20.98 11.68
C PHE A 63 -26.15 -21.39 13.08
N ASP A 64 -25.74 -22.64 13.24
CA ASP A 64 -25.02 -23.06 14.44
C ASP A 64 -23.65 -22.35 14.49
N GLN A 65 -23.07 -22.29 15.68
CA GLN A 65 -21.87 -21.48 15.93
C GLN A 65 -20.67 -21.88 15.06
N LEU A 66 -20.50 -23.17 14.76
CA LEU A 66 -19.41 -23.63 13.90
C LEU A 66 -19.65 -23.21 12.45
N THR A 67 -20.84 -23.44 11.92
CA THR A 67 -21.19 -23.07 10.54
C THR A 67 -21.17 -21.56 10.34
N ALA A 68 -21.62 -20.78 11.32
CA ALA A 68 -21.57 -19.32 11.29
C ALA A 68 -20.11 -18.81 11.23
N ALA A 69 -19.21 -19.35 12.06
CA ALA A 69 -17.80 -19.01 12.02
C ALA A 69 -17.16 -19.34 10.65
N ILE A 70 -17.47 -20.51 10.09
CA ILE A 70 -17.01 -20.90 8.75
C ILE A 70 -17.54 -19.93 7.68
N ALA A 71 -18.81 -19.54 7.75
CA ALA A 71 -19.42 -18.61 6.79
C ALA A 71 -18.78 -17.20 6.85
N VAL A 72 -18.45 -16.72 8.05
CA VAL A 72 -17.70 -15.46 8.21
C VAL A 72 -16.30 -15.60 7.63
N PHE A 73 -15.57 -16.67 7.92
CA PHE A 73 -14.24 -16.88 7.34
C PHE A 73 -14.27 -17.04 5.82
N ALA A 74 -15.32 -17.68 5.27
CA ALA A 74 -15.53 -17.74 3.83
C ALA A 74 -15.73 -16.35 3.22
N THR A 75 -16.50 -15.49 3.88
CA THR A 75 -16.70 -14.09 3.46
C THR A 75 -15.40 -13.30 3.54
N PHE A 76 -14.61 -13.49 4.60
CA PHE A 76 -13.28 -12.92 4.73
C PHE A 76 -12.33 -13.39 3.62
N ALA A 77 -12.39 -14.68 3.25
CA ALA A 77 -11.60 -15.22 2.14
C ALA A 77 -11.97 -14.60 0.79
N VAL A 78 -13.25 -14.27 0.55
CA VAL A 78 -13.66 -13.50 -0.64
C VAL A 78 -13.00 -12.12 -0.66
N GLY A 79 -12.96 -11.42 0.48
CA GLY A 79 -12.22 -10.16 0.62
C GLY A 79 -10.73 -10.31 0.33
N PHE A 80 -10.12 -11.43 0.72
CA PHE A 80 -8.73 -11.73 0.38
C PHE A 80 -8.53 -11.89 -1.14
N LEU A 81 -9.45 -12.56 -1.83
CA LEU A 81 -9.44 -12.70 -3.29
C LEU A 81 -9.69 -11.38 -4.04
N ALA A 82 -10.35 -10.41 -3.40
CA ALA A 82 -10.51 -9.08 -3.96
C ALA A 82 -9.17 -8.31 -4.05
N ARG A 83 -8.14 -8.68 -3.26
CA ARG A 83 -6.82 -8.03 -3.27
C ARG A 83 -6.04 -8.20 -4.57
N PRO A 84 -5.81 -9.41 -5.13
CA PRO A 84 -5.16 -9.54 -6.42
C PRO A 84 -5.94 -8.85 -7.54
N PHE A 85 -7.27 -8.85 -7.46
CA PHE A 85 -8.12 -8.11 -8.40
C PHE A 85 -7.92 -6.60 -8.28
N GLY A 86 -7.95 -6.06 -7.06
CA GLY A 86 -7.66 -4.65 -6.77
C GLY A 86 -6.25 -4.27 -7.23
N GLY A 87 -5.25 -5.10 -6.97
CA GLY A 87 -3.87 -4.89 -7.42
C GLY A 87 -3.75 -4.82 -8.94
N LEU A 88 -4.52 -5.62 -9.68
CA LEU A 88 -4.55 -5.55 -11.14
C LEU A 88 -5.18 -4.23 -11.64
N VAL A 89 -6.30 -3.82 -11.04
CA VAL A 89 -7.02 -2.59 -11.39
C VAL A 89 -6.23 -1.34 -10.99
N PHE A 90 -5.90 -1.20 -9.71
CA PHE A 90 -5.15 -0.06 -9.19
C PHE A 90 -3.69 -0.07 -9.67
N GLY A 91 -3.11 -1.22 -9.99
CA GLY A 91 -1.82 -1.30 -10.66
C GLY A 91 -1.88 -0.66 -12.05
N HIS A 92 -2.89 -1.01 -12.86
CA HIS A 92 -3.10 -0.39 -14.16
C HIS A 92 -3.31 1.13 -14.07
N PHE A 93 -4.14 1.59 -13.13
CA PHE A 93 -4.32 3.02 -12.90
C PHE A 93 -3.06 3.69 -12.34
N GLY A 94 -2.25 2.99 -11.55
CA GLY A 94 -1.00 3.48 -11.01
C GLY A 94 0.03 3.77 -12.10
N ASP A 95 0.05 2.96 -13.15
CA ASP A 95 0.93 3.14 -14.30
C ASP A 95 0.44 4.24 -15.25
N ARG A 96 -0.87 4.59 -15.25
CA ARG A 96 -1.45 5.65 -16.11
C ARG A 96 -1.63 7.01 -15.44
N LEU A 97 -2.09 7.05 -14.20
CA LEU A 97 -2.43 8.27 -13.43
C LEU A 97 -1.34 8.67 -12.43
N GLY A 98 -0.34 7.81 -12.23
CA GLY A 98 0.78 8.01 -11.33
C GLY A 98 0.63 7.27 -9.99
N ARG A 99 1.70 6.56 -9.61
CA ARG A 99 1.76 5.68 -8.42
C ARG A 99 1.43 6.38 -7.11
N ARG A 100 1.82 7.65 -6.95
CA ARG A 100 1.57 8.41 -5.70
C ARG A 100 0.08 8.68 -5.49
N SER A 101 -0.62 9.09 -6.54
CA SER A 101 -2.05 9.44 -6.46
C SER A 101 -2.89 8.21 -6.14
N VAL A 102 -2.58 7.09 -6.80
CA VAL A 102 -3.26 5.82 -6.55
C VAL A 102 -2.99 5.30 -5.14
N LEU A 103 -1.75 5.38 -4.64
CA LEU A 103 -1.41 4.97 -3.26
C LEU A 103 -2.20 5.77 -2.22
N LEU A 104 -2.37 7.08 -2.44
CA LEU A 104 -3.21 7.89 -1.54
C LEU A 104 -4.69 7.54 -1.68
N CYS A 105 -5.16 7.25 -2.89
CA CYS A 105 -6.55 6.90 -3.14
C CYS A 105 -6.92 5.57 -2.46
N THR A 106 -6.08 4.55 -2.56
CA THR A 106 -6.28 3.26 -1.89
C THR A 106 -6.22 3.41 -0.37
N LEU A 107 -5.29 4.22 0.16
CA LEU A 107 -5.19 4.48 1.59
C LEU A 107 -6.41 5.21 2.17
N LEU A 108 -7.04 6.09 1.38
CA LEU A 108 -8.28 6.79 1.79
C LEU A 108 -9.55 5.94 1.63
N MET A 109 -9.48 4.87 0.83
CA MET A 109 -10.60 3.96 0.58
C MET A 109 -10.71 2.86 1.62
N MET A 110 -9.60 2.48 2.26
CA MET A 110 -9.55 1.57 3.39
C MET A 110 -10.19 2.23 4.62
#